data_AF-A0A1I7BTZ8-F1
#
_entry.id   AF-A0A1I7BTZ8-F1
#
_cell.length_a   1.000
_cell.length_b   1.000
_cell.length_c   1.000
_cell.angle_alpha   90.00
_cell.angle_beta   90.00
_cell.angle_gamma   90.00
#
_symmetry.space_group_name_H-M   'P 1'
#
loop_
_entity.id
_entity.type
_entity.pdbx_description
1 polymer ?
#
loop_
_entity_poly.entity_id
_entity_poly.type
_entity_poly.pdbx_seq_one_letter_code
_entity_poly.pdbx_strand_id
1 'polypeptide(L)'
;MIGIRMDVRNPYFNYHFSIALLLSIILIPSISGIFFDDLLWFYALGVKKLKLVVLGVILYYEAKLTSFKWYMNVVILTAVGIVIDFLSKIMHWPNFIIGLKYLPLLFFVFAIVVHWKKKDRPFYHLLFLTYIPLMFLHLNFRMSETMWWCDFLLTLVIWIVSLIVLFRKEKSRL
;
A
#
# COMPACT_ATOMS: atom_id res chain seq x y z
N MET A 1 1.71 -30.12 19.56
CA MET A 1 1.76 -28.77 18.95
C MET A 1 1.62 -28.93 17.45
N ILE A 2 0.49 -28.51 16.88
CA ILE A 2 0.31 -28.46 15.43
C ILE A 2 1.10 -27.23 14.96
N GLY A 3 2.27 -27.46 14.36
CA GLY A 3 3.08 -26.38 13.83
C GLY A 3 2.40 -25.77 12.61
N ILE A 4 2.24 -24.44 12.61
CA ILE A 4 1.80 -23.65 11.46
C ILE A 4 2.80 -23.91 10.32
N ARG A 5 2.46 -24.79 9.36
CA ARG A 5 3.26 -24.96 8.15
C ARG A 5 2.92 -23.84 7.18
N MET A 6 3.66 -22.73 7.30
CA MET A 6 3.58 -21.65 6.32
C MET A 6 4.15 -22.14 4.98
N ASP A 7 3.30 -22.17 3.95
CA ASP A 7 3.72 -22.53 2.60
C ASP A 7 4.33 -21.30 1.91
N VAL A 8 5.60 -21.05 2.21
CA VAL A 8 6.40 -19.90 1.73
C VAL A 8 6.56 -19.90 0.20
N ARG A 9 6.15 -20.95 -0.51
CA ARG A 9 6.20 -21.01 -1.98
C ARG A 9 4.98 -20.38 -2.65
N ASN A 10 3.91 -20.07 -1.91
CA ASN A 10 2.72 -19.48 -2.49
C ASN A 10 2.87 -17.95 -2.65
N PRO A 11 2.96 -17.41 -3.88
CA PRO A 11 3.28 -15.99 -4.09
C PRO A 11 2.19 -15.05 -3.55
N TYR A 12 0.94 -15.53 -3.49
CA TYR A 12 -0.18 -14.80 -2.90
C TYR A 12 -0.13 -14.80 -1.36
N PHE A 13 0.38 -15.87 -0.74
CA PHE A 13 0.58 -15.90 0.71
C PHE A 13 1.71 -14.94 1.10
N ASN A 14 2.83 -14.97 0.38
CA ASN A 14 3.97 -14.09 0.63
C ASN A 14 3.57 -12.61 0.49
N TYR A 15 2.73 -12.27 -0.49
CA TYR A 15 2.18 -10.93 -0.66
C TYR A 15 1.47 -10.43 0.61
N HIS A 16 0.47 -11.17 1.09
CA HIS A 16 -0.32 -10.77 2.26
C HIS A 16 0.47 -10.85 3.56
N PHE A 17 1.41 -11.79 3.68
CA PHE A 17 2.30 -11.88 4.83
C PHE A 17 3.24 -10.66 4.91
N SER A 18 3.88 -10.28 3.80
CA SER A 18 4.73 -9.10 3.74
C SER A 18 3.96 -7.82 4.10
N ILE A 19 2.75 -7.66 3.56
CA ILE A 19 1.91 -6.50 3.87
C ILE A 19 1.47 -6.52 5.33
N ALA A 20 0.98 -7.65 5.85
CA ALA A 20 0.54 -7.76 7.23
C ALA A 20 1.67 -7.41 8.20
N LEU A 21 2.89 -7.90 7.94
CA LEU A 21 4.06 -7.62 8.77
C LEU A 21 4.46 -6.15 8.74
N LEU A 22 4.56 -5.55 7.55
CA LEU A 22 4.92 -4.13 7.41
C LEU A 22 3.85 -3.21 8.02
N LEU A 23 2.58 -3.54 7.83
CA LEU A 23 1.48 -2.78 8.42
C LEU A 23 1.41 -2.95 9.94
N SER A 24 1.77 -4.11 10.50
CA SER A 24 1.89 -4.27 11.96
C SER A 24 2.93 -3.31 12.55
N ILE A 25 4.08 -3.13 11.89
CA ILE A 25 5.14 -2.21 12.33
C ILE A 25 4.64 -0.75 12.34
N ILE A 26 3.72 -0.40 11.43
CA ILE A 26 3.15 0.96 11.35
C ILE A 26 1.98 1.13 12.32
N LEU A 27 1.06 0.17 12.36
CA LEU A 27 -0.21 0.28 13.06
C LEU A 27 -0.10 0.04 14.56
N ILE A 28 0.74 -0.89 15.02
CA ILE A 28 0.85 -1.18 16.47
C ILE A 28 1.28 0.09 17.23
N PRO A 29 2.33 0.83 16.80
CA PRO A 29 2.67 2.09 17.45
C PRO A 29 1.66 3.21 17.22
N SER A 30 0.98 3.23 16.06
CA SER A 30 -0.05 4.24 15.76
C SER A 30 -1.28 4.06 16.65
N ILE A 31 -1.68 2.81 16.92
CA ILE A 31 -2.77 2.46 17.83
C ILE A 31 -2.42 2.89 19.25
N SER A 32 -1.19 2.60 19.73
CA SER A 32 -0.78 3.10 21.04
C SER A 32 -0.78 4.63 21.10
N GLY A 33 -0.31 5.32 20.05
CA GLY A 33 -0.34 6.78 19.99
C GLY A 33 -1.76 7.36 20.11
N ILE A 34 -2.75 6.74 19.46
CA ILE A 34 -4.17 7.12 19.59
C ILE A 34 -4.69 6.91 21.01
N PHE A 35 -4.36 5.78 21.64
CA PHE A 35 -4.82 5.48 23.00
C PHE A 35 -4.22 6.40 24.06
N PHE A 36 -3.05 6.99 23.80
CA PHE A 36 -2.36 7.90 24.71
C PHE A 36 -2.42 9.38 24.25
N ASP A 37 -3.25 9.71 23.25
CA ASP A 37 -3.35 11.05 22.64
C ASP A 37 -2.00 11.66 22.19
N ASP A 38 -1.03 10.80 21.86
CA ASP A 38 0.33 11.20 21.51
C ASP A 38 0.59 11.03 20.00
N LEU A 39 0.14 12.03 19.24
CA LEU A 39 0.38 12.17 17.79
C LEU A 39 1.87 12.27 17.44
N LEU A 40 2.74 12.58 18.41
CA LEU A 40 4.17 12.80 18.19
C LEU A 40 4.87 11.52 17.74
N TRP A 41 4.40 10.36 18.20
CA TRP A 41 4.90 9.04 17.78
C TRP A 41 4.65 8.75 16.30
N PHE A 42 3.51 9.17 15.77
CA PHE A 42 3.17 9.00 14.36
C PHE A 42 4.16 9.77 13.46
N TYR A 43 4.60 10.94 13.89
CA TYR A 43 5.61 11.73 13.18
C TYR A 43 7.04 11.21 13.44
N ALA A 44 7.36 10.81 14.67
CA ALA A 44 8.69 10.37 15.08
C ALA A 44 9.11 9.05 14.43
N LEU A 45 8.19 8.12 14.21
CA LEU A 45 8.48 6.82 13.59
C LEU A 45 8.76 6.88 12.08
N GLY A 46 8.72 8.08 11.48
CA GLY A 46 8.92 8.22 10.04
C GLY A 46 7.89 7.44 9.24
N VAL A 47 6.63 7.40 9.72
CA VAL A 47 5.52 6.61 9.13
C VAL A 47 5.39 6.86 7.62
N LYS A 48 5.64 8.09 7.16
CA LYS A 48 5.69 8.42 5.72
C LYS A 48 6.66 7.54 4.93
N LYS A 49 7.86 7.28 5.47
CA LYS A 49 8.89 6.44 4.85
C LYS A 49 8.50 4.95 4.90
N LEU A 50 7.96 4.48 6.02
CA LEU A 50 7.47 3.10 6.14
C LEU A 50 6.30 2.82 5.19
N LYS A 51 5.38 3.77 5.02
CA LYS A 51 4.28 3.64 4.06
C LYS A 51 4.76 3.66 2.60
N LEU A 52 5.83 4.39 2.28
CA LEU A 52 6.49 4.29 0.97
C LEU A 52 7.03 2.88 0.72
N VAL A 53 7.59 2.22 1.75
CA VAL A 53 8.03 0.81 1.64
C VAL A 53 6.84 -0.12 1.39
N VAL A 54 5.73 0.06 2.12
CA VAL A 54 4.48 -0.70 1.89
C VAL A 54 3.98 -0.53 0.46
N LEU A 55 3.96 0.71 -0.03
CA LEU A 55 3.57 1.01 -1.41
C LEU A 55 4.49 0.31 -2.42
N GLY A 56 5.81 0.33 -2.19
CA GLY A 56 6.77 -0.38 -3.03
C GLY A 56 6.52 -1.89 -3.07
N VAL A 57 6.18 -2.50 -1.93
CA VAL A 57 5.80 -3.92 -1.86
C VAL A 57 4.51 -4.19 -2.64
N ILE A 58 3.48 -3.35 -2.49
CA ILE A 58 2.23 -3.48 -3.26
C ILE A 58 2.51 -3.44 -4.76
N LEU A 59 3.23 -2.41 -5.23
CA LEU A 59 3.56 -2.25 -6.65
C LEU A 59 4.41 -3.41 -7.18
N TYR A 60 5.39 -3.89 -6.41
CA TYR A 60 6.20 -5.05 -6.79
C TYR A 60 5.35 -6.30 -7.04
N TYR A 61 4.44 -6.62 -6.11
CA TYR A 61 3.60 -7.80 -6.25
C TYR A 61 2.52 -7.63 -7.33
N GLU A 62 1.97 -6.43 -7.53
CA GLU A 62 1.07 -6.13 -8.65
C GLU A 62 1.76 -6.33 -10.01
N ALA A 63 3.02 -5.89 -10.14
CA ALA A 63 3.82 -6.11 -11.35
C ALA A 63 4.18 -7.58 -11.55
N LYS A 64 4.50 -8.30 -10.47
CA LYS A 64 4.92 -9.72 -10.53
C LYS A 64 3.77 -10.68 -10.81
N LEU A 65 2.57 -10.41 -10.28
CA LEU A 65 1.42 -11.31 -10.36
C LEU A 65 0.54 -11.07 -11.59
N THR A 66 0.70 -9.94 -12.27
CA THR A 66 -0.09 -9.65 -13.48
C THR A 66 0.40 -10.45 -14.69
N SER A 67 -0.54 -10.96 -15.49
CA SER A 67 -0.24 -11.55 -16.79
C SER A 67 -0.23 -10.52 -17.93
N PHE A 68 -0.64 -9.27 -17.65
CA PHE A 68 -0.76 -8.22 -18.67
C PHE A 68 0.50 -7.40 -18.76
N LYS A 69 1.28 -7.58 -19.84
CA LYS A 69 2.51 -6.81 -20.09
C LYS A 69 2.30 -5.30 -20.02
N TRP A 70 1.20 -4.79 -20.57
CA TRP A 70 0.90 -3.36 -20.54
C TRP A 70 0.59 -2.87 -19.11
N TYR A 71 -0.09 -3.66 -18.27
CA TYR A 71 -0.38 -3.30 -16.87
C TYR A 71 0.90 -3.29 -16.04
N MET A 72 1.79 -4.28 -16.26
CA MET A 72 3.11 -4.31 -15.66
C MET A 72 3.91 -3.04 -15.98
N ASN A 73 3.93 -2.61 -17.24
CA ASN A 73 4.61 -1.37 -17.65
C ASN A 73 4.03 -0.13 -16.93
N VAL A 74 2.71 -0.07 -16.78
CA VAL A 74 2.02 1.02 -16.08
C VAL A 74 2.36 1.03 -14.58
N VAL A 75 2.41 -0.14 -13.94
CA VAL A 75 2.85 -0.29 -12.53
C VAL A 75 4.31 0.16 -12.37
N ILE A 76 5.21 -0.27 -13.26
CA ILE A 76 6.63 0.09 -13.23
C ILE A 76 6.80 1.61 -13.43
N LEU A 77 6.10 2.20 -14.40
CA LEU A 77 6.15 3.64 -14.65
C LEU A 77 5.69 4.43 -13.42
N THR A 78 4.65 3.95 -12.74
CA THR A 78 4.14 4.55 -11.50
C THR A 78 5.17 4.46 -10.38
N ALA A 79 5.80 3.29 -10.20
CA ALA A 79 6.86 3.09 -9.20
C ALA A 79 8.06 4.00 -9.45
N VAL A 80 8.55 4.06 -10.69
CA VAL A 80 9.64 4.95 -11.10
C VAL A 80 9.26 6.40 -10.86
N GLY A 81 8.03 6.80 -11.20
CA GLY A 81 7.56 8.16 -10.98
C GLY A 81 7.55 8.59 -9.52
N ILE A 82 7.10 7.71 -8.62
CA ILE A 82 7.14 7.94 -7.17
C ILE A 82 8.58 8.12 -6.68
N VAL A 83 9.51 7.28 -7.16
CA VAL A 83 10.94 7.37 -6.76
C VAL A 83 11.57 8.66 -7.26
N ILE A 84 11.31 9.06 -8.50
CA ILE A 84 11.83 10.32 -9.08
C ILE A 84 11.28 11.53 -8.31
N ASP A 85 9.98 11.55 -7.98
CA ASP A 85 9.36 12.61 -7.17
C ASP A 85 9.99 12.70 -5.78
N PHE A 86 10.19 11.56 -5.12
CA PHE A 86 10.82 11.48 -3.80
C PHE A 86 12.28 11.99 -3.82
N LEU A 87 13.08 11.56 -4.81
CA LEU A 87 14.47 12.01 -4.96
C LEU A 87 14.57 13.50 -5.28
N SER A 88 13.67 14.01 -6.12
CA SER A 88 13.63 15.45 -6.47
C SER A 88 13.35 16.31 -5.24
N LYS A 89 12.46 15.85 -4.35
CA LYS A 89 12.17 16.52 -3.06
C LYS A 89 13.36 16.53 -2.11
N ILE A 90 14.15 15.44 -2.06
CA ILE A 90 15.35 15.36 -1.21
C ILE A 90 16.46 16.27 -1.75
N MET A 91 16.67 16.28 -3.06
CA MET A 91 17.73 17.06 -3.70
C MET A 91 17.37 18.54 -3.90
N HIS A 92 16.19 18.98 -3.42
CA HIS A 92 15.66 20.34 -3.63
C HIS A 92 15.68 20.77 -5.11
N TRP A 93 15.51 19.81 -6.03
CA TRP A 93 15.46 20.13 -7.44
C TRP A 93 14.21 20.97 -7.74
N PRO A 94 14.32 21.99 -8.60
CA PRO A 94 13.15 22.72 -9.07
C PRO A 94 12.15 21.71 -9.65
N ASN A 95 10.85 21.92 -9.41
CA ASN A 95 9.77 21.04 -9.84
C ASN A 95 9.77 20.87 -11.37
N PHE A 96 10.65 20.02 -11.89
CA PHE A 96 10.99 19.96 -13.30
C PHE A 96 9.90 19.23 -14.10
N ILE A 97 8.99 18.51 -13.43
CA ILE A 97 7.97 17.69 -14.08
C ILE A 97 6.62 17.87 -13.37
N ILE A 98 5.88 18.91 -13.78
CA ILE A 98 4.57 19.32 -13.22
C ILE A 98 3.49 18.22 -13.32
N GLY A 99 3.70 17.18 -14.13
CA GLY A 99 2.76 16.05 -14.29
C GLY A 99 3.08 14.80 -13.46
N LEU A 100 4.32 14.62 -13.00
CA LEU A 100 4.77 13.37 -12.36
C LEU A 100 4.06 13.10 -11.03
N LYS A 101 3.70 14.19 -10.34
CA LYS A 101 2.90 14.12 -9.12
C LYS A 101 1.56 13.41 -9.36
N TYR A 102 0.90 13.57 -10.51
CA TYR A 102 -0.43 12.98 -10.73
C TYR A 102 -0.43 11.52 -11.23
N LEU A 103 0.74 10.93 -11.52
CA LEU A 103 0.86 9.55 -12.01
C LEU A 103 0.15 8.51 -11.12
N PRO A 104 0.25 8.56 -9.77
CA PRO A 104 -0.48 7.62 -8.89
C PRO A 104 -2.01 7.78 -8.97
N LEU A 105 -2.50 8.99 -9.21
CA LEU A 105 -3.93 9.26 -9.37
C LEU A 105 -4.44 8.71 -10.71
N LEU A 106 -3.69 8.93 -11.80
CA LEU A 106 -3.98 8.36 -13.11
C LEU A 106 -3.94 6.83 -13.07
N PHE A 107 -2.96 6.25 -12.36
CA PHE A 107 -2.89 4.81 -12.11
C PHE A 107 -4.15 4.29 -11.43
N PHE A 108 -4.62 4.97 -10.39
CA PHE A 108 -5.83 4.57 -9.67
C PHE A 108 -7.06 4.55 -10.57
N VAL A 109 -7.30 5.62 -11.33
CA VAL A 109 -8.43 5.70 -12.28
C VAL A 109 -8.33 4.56 -13.29
N PHE A 110 -7.14 4.34 -13.85
CA PHE A 110 -6.91 3.26 -14.81
C PHE A 110 -7.16 1.87 -14.20
N ALA A 111 -6.68 1.65 -12.97
CA ALA A 111 -6.85 0.39 -12.27
C ALA A 111 -8.32 0.11 -11.91
N ILE A 112 -9.11 1.14 -11.57
CA ILE A 112 -10.57 1.02 -11.39
C ILE A 112 -11.23 0.57 -12.69
N VAL A 113 -10.92 1.20 -13.82
CA VAL A 113 -11.52 0.85 -15.13
C VAL A 113 -11.22 -0.60 -15.50
N VAL A 114 -9.99 -1.06 -15.25
CA VAL A 114 -9.56 -2.44 -15.51
C VAL A 114 -10.25 -3.42 -14.56
N HIS A 115 -10.40 -3.06 -13.29
CA HIS A 115 -11.07 -3.87 -12.29
C HIS A 115 -12.56 -4.02 -12.62
N TRP A 116 -13.24 -2.95 -13.04
CA TRP A 116 -14.65 -2.99 -13.45
C TRP A 116 -14.87 -3.90 -14.67
N LYS A 117 -13.94 -3.89 -15.64
CA LYS A 117 -14.02 -4.81 -16.78
C LYS A 117 -13.80 -6.29 -16.42
N LYS A 118 -13.27 -6.62 -15.24
CA LYS A 118 -13.00 -7.98 -14.79
C LYS A 118 -13.77 -8.32 -13.51
N LYS A 119 -14.99 -8.81 -13.68
CA LYS A 119 -15.91 -9.19 -12.59
C LYS A 119 -15.36 -10.25 -11.62
N ASP A 120 -14.36 -11.02 -12.02
CA ASP A 120 -13.79 -12.09 -11.18
C ASP A 120 -12.70 -11.62 -10.21
N ARG A 121 -12.36 -10.32 -10.22
CA ARG A 121 -11.38 -9.81 -9.27
C ARG A 121 -11.99 -9.63 -7.88
N PRO A 122 -11.32 -10.12 -6.84
CA PRO A 122 -11.83 -10.02 -5.50
C PRO A 122 -11.84 -8.56 -5.02
N PHE A 123 -12.89 -8.21 -4.26
CA PHE A 123 -13.14 -6.86 -3.75
C PHE A 123 -11.96 -6.26 -2.97
N TYR A 124 -11.15 -7.09 -2.31
CA TYR A 124 -9.95 -6.61 -1.60
C TYR A 124 -8.89 -6.02 -2.53
N HIS A 125 -8.85 -6.37 -3.83
CA HIS A 125 -7.94 -5.76 -4.80
C HIS A 125 -8.21 -4.25 -4.97
N LEU A 126 -9.48 -3.83 -4.95
CA LEU A 126 -9.86 -2.42 -4.94
C LEU A 126 -9.33 -1.67 -3.71
N LEU A 127 -9.33 -2.32 -2.54
CA LEU A 127 -8.78 -1.76 -1.29
C LEU A 127 -7.27 -1.51 -1.36
N PHE A 128 -6.50 -2.37 -2.03
CA PHE A 128 -5.06 -2.11 -2.25
C PHE A 128 -4.82 -1.03 -3.29
N LEU A 129 -5.68 -0.93 -4.30
CA LEU A 129 -5.60 0.11 -5.33
C LEU A 129 -5.92 1.50 -4.76
N THR A 130 -6.87 1.62 -3.82
CA THR A 130 -7.18 2.90 -3.15
C THR A 130 -6.05 3.40 -2.24
N TYR A 131 -5.11 2.55 -1.86
CA TYR A 131 -3.92 2.94 -1.10
C TYR A 131 -2.98 3.86 -1.89
N ILE A 132 -2.89 3.66 -3.21
CA ILE A 132 -1.99 4.40 -4.12
C ILE A 132 -2.32 5.91 -4.20
N PRO A 133 -3.58 6.33 -4.49
CA PRO A 133 -3.93 7.75 -4.53
C PRO A 133 -3.88 8.41 -3.14
N LEU A 134 -4.16 7.66 -2.08
CA LEU A 134 -4.08 8.17 -0.72
C LEU A 134 -2.63 8.43 -0.29
N MET A 135 -1.70 7.55 -0.68
CA MET A 135 -0.26 7.78 -0.52
C MET A 135 0.23 8.99 -1.31
N PHE A 136 -0.30 9.20 -2.51
CA PHE A 136 -0.03 10.43 -3.26
C PHE A 136 -0.44 11.69 -2.50
N LEU A 137 -1.65 11.70 -1.91
CA LEU A 137 -2.10 12.82 -1.08
C LEU A 137 -1.17 13.04 0.13
N HIS A 138 -0.77 11.95 0.81
CA HIS A 138 0.10 11.98 1.98
C HIS A 138 1.52 12.53 1.70
N LEU A 139 2.06 12.26 0.51
CA LEU A 139 3.40 12.65 0.09
C LEU A 139 3.49 14.08 -0.46
N ASN A 140 2.36 14.66 -0.86
CA ASN A 140 2.33 15.94 -1.57
C ASN A 140 1.61 17.05 -0.80
N PHE A 141 0.74 16.70 0.14
CA PHE A 141 -0.05 17.68 0.89
C PHE A 141 0.20 17.54 2.39
N ARG A 142 0.10 18.68 3.09
CA ARG A 142 0.07 18.71 4.55
C ARG A 142 -1.28 18.14 4.98
N MET A 143 -1.28 16.98 5.65
CA MET A 143 -2.52 16.33 6.05
C MET A 143 -3.23 17.11 7.14
N SER A 144 -4.53 17.35 6.96
CA SER A 144 -5.44 17.73 8.04
C SER A 144 -5.70 16.53 8.95
N GLU A 145 -6.19 16.78 10.17
CA GLU A 145 -6.56 15.71 11.12
C GLU A 145 -7.57 14.72 10.53
N THR A 146 -8.52 15.20 9.73
CA THR A 146 -9.50 14.36 9.03
C THR A 146 -8.86 13.42 8.01
N MET A 147 -7.88 13.91 7.23
CA MET A 147 -7.17 13.07 6.25
C MET A 147 -6.28 12.02 6.94
N TRP A 148 -5.73 12.37 8.10
CA TRP A 148 -4.95 11.43 8.91
C TRP A 148 -5.81 10.27 9.42
N TRP A 149 -7.01 10.53 9.92
CA TRP A 149 -7.95 9.48 10.33
C TRP A 149 -8.36 8.58 9.17
N CYS A 150 -8.64 9.14 8.00
CA CYS A 150 -8.95 8.35 6.79
C CYS A 150 -7.78 7.43 6.41
N ASP A 151 -6.55 7.93 6.49
CA ASP A 151 -5.33 7.18 6.20
C ASP A 151 -5.08 6.06 7.21
N PHE A 152 -5.25 6.35 8.50
CA PHE A 152 -5.17 5.35 9.57
C PHE A 152 -6.21 4.24 9.38
N LEU A 153 -7.48 4.59 9.16
CA LEU A 153 -8.56 3.63 8.95
C LEU A 153 -8.33 2.77 7.71
N LEU A 154 -7.90 3.36 6.58
CA LEU A 154 -7.61 2.59 5.37
C LEU A 154 -6.45 1.61 5.62
N THR A 155 -5.39 2.07 6.28
CA THR A 155 -4.23 1.24 6.63
C THR A 155 -4.66 0.07 7.54
N LEU A 156 -5.54 0.34 8.51
CA LEU A 156 -6.10 -0.67 9.41
C LEU A 156 -6.95 -1.71 8.66
N VAL A 157 -7.82 -1.26 7.75
CA VAL A 157 -8.67 -2.16 6.94
C VAL A 157 -7.80 -3.07 6.08
N ILE A 158 -6.78 -2.52 5.42
CA ILE A 158 -5.84 -3.31 4.59
C ILE A 158 -5.13 -4.36 5.45
N TRP A 159 -4.68 -3.99 6.64
CA TRP A 159 -4.04 -4.91 7.58
C TRP A 159 -4.96 -6.06 8.00
N ILE A 160 -6.19 -5.74 8.43
CA ILE A 160 -7.20 -6.73 8.82
C ILE A 160 -7.51 -7.68 7.66
N VAL A 161 -7.68 -7.15 6.44
CA VAL A 161 -7.95 -7.96 5.26
C VAL A 161 -6.78 -8.91 4.96
N SER A 162 -5.53 -8.42 5.03
CA SER A 162 -4.36 -9.27 4.85
C SER A 162 -4.27 -10.38 5.91
N LEU A 163 -4.58 -10.08 7.18
CA LEU A 163 -4.66 -11.09 8.24
C LEU A 163 -5.75 -12.14 7.95
N ILE A 164 -6.98 -11.70 7.63
CA ILE A 164 -8.08 -12.61 7.30
C ILE A 164 -7.70 -13.53 6.15
N VAL A 165 -7.05 -13.01 5.11
CA VAL A 165 -6.62 -13.82 3.96
C VAL A 165 -5.58 -14.87 4.35
N LEU A 166 -4.63 -14.53 5.24
CA LEU A 166 -3.64 -15.47 5.76
C LEU A 166 -4.31 -16.63 6.51
N PHE A 167 -5.23 -16.32 7.44
CA PHE A 167 -5.91 -17.34 8.26
C PHE A 167 -6.98 -18.13 7.50
N ARG A 168 -7.63 -17.54 6.49
CA ARG A 168 -8.69 -18.22 5.72
C ARG A 168 -8.12 -19.29 4.79
N LYS A 169 -6.89 -19.14 4.31
CA LYS A 169 -6.20 -20.11 3.45
C LYS A 169 -5.69 -21.33 4.24
N GLU A 170 -5.49 -21.18 5.54
CA GLU A 170 -5.11 -22.27 6.44
C GLU A 170 -6.28 -23.25 6.64
N LYS A 171 -7.52 -22.75 6.60
CA LYS A 171 -8.74 -23.55 6.78
C LYS A 171 -9.09 -24.47 5.61
N SER A 172 -8.53 -24.27 4.42
CA SER A 172 -8.79 -25.12 3.24
C SER A 172 -7.84 -26.32 3.11
N ARG A 173 -6.98 -26.55 4.11
CA ARG A 173 -6.04 -27.69 4.17
C ARG A 173 -6.25 -28.59 5.40
N LEU A 174 -7.34 -28.37 6.15
CA LEU A 174 -7.86 -29.24 7.22
C LEU A 174 -9.12 -29.93 6.71
#